data_AF-A0A958YI15-F1
#
_entry.id   AF-A0A958YI15-F1
#
_cell.length_a   1.000
_cell.length_b   1.000
_cell.length_c   1.000
_cell.angle_alpha   90.00
_cell.angle_beta   90.00
_cell.angle_gamma   90.00
#
_symmetry.space_group_name_H-M   'P 1'
#
loop_
_entity.id
_entity.type
_entity.pdbx_description
1 polymer ?
#
loop_
_entity_poly.entity_id
_entity_poly.type
_entity_poly.pdbx_seq_one_letter_code
_entity_poly.pdbx_strand_id
1 'polypeptide(L)'
;MENTPLITNDAIVFGLLMLALGFVFYTESKKSGFWPIFYKYIPGLLMCYLIPAIFNSIGLISADTSKTYFIASRYLLPASLVLLTISIDLKAVFKLGWKALAMFFTGTIGIIIGGPIAILLISTFSPETVGGVGFDAVWRGLSTLAGSWIGGGANQAAMLEIYQYNQELYGGMVLVDIVVANIWMAILLLGIGKKAKIDKWLKADNSAIDALQQKVQTFTEKIARNPTLTDLMLILTFAFVAVGIAHLGSEFISNYLTTNFEAVSNPKSALSSFGSSFFWLITIATLIGILLSFTKAKNYE
;
A
#
# COMPACT_ATOMS: atom_id res chain seq x y z
N MET A 1 31.94 -5.38 -11.67
CA MET A 1 32.55 -5.49 -10.33
C MET A 1 31.43 -5.21 -9.36
N GLU A 2 30.97 -6.23 -8.65
CA GLU A 2 30.03 -6.04 -7.54
C GLU A 2 30.72 -5.16 -6.50
N ASN A 3 30.32 -3.89 -6.42
CA ASN A 3 30.76 -3.03 -5.34
C ASN A 3 30.15 -3.58 -4.07
N THR A 4 30.95 -4.28 -3.26
CA THR A 4 30.57 -4.63 -1.90
C THR A 4 30.11 -3.34 -1.22
N PRO A 5 28.88 -3.28 -0.69
CA PRO A 5 28.36 -2.05 -0.11
C PRO A 5 29.24 -1.63 1.07
N LEU A 6 29.39 -0.32 1.27
CA LEU A 6 30.21 0.23 2.34
C LEU A 6 29.74 -0.27 3.72
N ILE A 7 28.42 -0.44 3.88
CA ILE A 7 27.78 -0.89 5.11
C ILE A 7 27.00 -2.17 4.83
N THR A 8 27.42 -3.25 5.50
CA THR A 8 26.78 -4.58 5.43
C THR A 8 26.02 -4.95 6.70
N ASN A 9 26.26 -4.24 7.81
CA ASN A 9 25.61 -4.54 9.08
C ASN A 9 24.16 -4.07 9.09
N ASP A 10 23.21 -5.00 9.24
CA ASP A 10 21.77 -4.73 9.21
C ASP A 10 21.32 -3.68 10.24
N ALA A 11 21.91 -3.63 11.43
CA ALA A 11 21.54 -2.64 12.43
C ALA A 11 21.94 -1.22 12.01
N ILE A 12 23.09 -1.08 11.35
CA ILE A 12 23.55 0.21 10.80
C ILE A 12 22.69 0.61 9.62
N VAL A 13 22.39 -0.32 8.71
CA VAL A 13 21.47 -0.08 7.58
C VAL A 13 20.10 0.37 8.08
N PHE A 14 19.52 -0.35 9.05
CA PHE A 14 18.25 0.03 9.67
C PHE A 14 18.33 1.42 10.31
N GLY A 15 19.38 1.74 11.06
CA GLY A 15 19.59 3.05 11.66
C GLY A 15 19.63 4.19 10.63
N LEU A 16 20.30 3.97 9.49
CA LEU A 16 20.33 4.93 8.37
C LEU A 16 18.97 5.12 7.72
N LEU A 17 18.21 4.04 7.51
CA LEU A 17 16.86 4.11 6.96
C LEU A 17 15.89 4.83 7.93
N MET A 18 16.00 4.56 9.23
CA MET A 18 15.23 5.27 10.25
C MET A 18 15.61 6.74 10.34
N LEU A 19 16.89 7.09 10.17
CA LEU A 19 17.34 8.48 10.08
C LEU A 19 16.76 9.16 8.85
N ALA A 20 16.74 8.50 7.69
CA ALA A 20 16.15 9.03 6.47
C ALA A 20 14.63 9.27 6.63
N LEU A 21 13.89 8.30 7.18
CA LEU A 21 12.47 8.45 7.48
C LEU A 21 12.24 9.59 8.47
N GLY A 22 12.97 9.60 9.59
CA GLY A 22 12.87 10.64 10.60
C GLY A 22 13.16 12.03 10.03
N PHE A 23 14.16 12.15 9.16
CA PHE A 23 14.47 13.38 8.43
C PHE A 23 13.27 13.84 7.58
N VAL A 24 12.74 12.97 6.71
CA VAL A 24 11.63 13.29 5.80
C VAL A 24 10.39 13.75 6.58
N PHE A 25 9.94 12.96 7.56
CA PHE A 25 8.75 13.30 8.34
C PHE A 25 8.96 14.55 9.20
N TYR A 26 10.17 14.74 9.75
CA TYR A 26 10.49 15.95 10.51
C TYR A 26 10.43 17.20 9.64
N THR A 27 11.03 17.17 8.45
CA THR A 27 11.02 18.31 7.53
C THR A 27 9.64 18.55 6.93
N GLU A 28 8.88 17.50 6.62
CA GLU A 28 7.50 17.60 6.12
C GLU A 28 6.54 18.20 7.17
N SER A 29 6.77 17.92 8.46
CA SER A 29 5.96 18.48 9.54
C SER A 29 6.16 19.98 9.78
N LYS A 30 7.21 20.59 9.21
CA LYS A 30 7.50 22.02 9.39
C LYS A 30 6.45 22.85 8.67
N LYS A 31 5.89 23.84 9.37
CA LYS A 31 4.84 24.74 8.86
C LYS A 31 5.37 26.07 8.28
N SER A 32 6.65 26.37 8.44
CA SER A 32 7.27 27.62 8.01
C SER A 32 8.66 27.41 7.39
N GLY A 33 9.09 28.38 6.59
CA GLY A 33 10.40 28.36 5.92
C GLY A 33 10.37 27.65 4.56
N PHE A 34 11.49 27.04 4.20
CA PHE A 34 11.71 26.38 2.90
C PHE A 34 10.91 25.07 2.74
N TRP A 35 10.83 24.25 3.78
CA TRP A 35 10.28 22.89 3.70
C TRP A 35 8.81 22.80 3.25
N PRO A 36 7.86 23.64 3.72
CA PRO A 36 6.50 23.63 3.18
C PRO A 36 6.44 23.87 1.67
N ILE A 37 7.35 24.71 1.14
CA ILE A 37 7.42 25.00 -0.29
C ILE A 37 8.00 23.80 -1.03
N PHE A 38 9.04 23.16 -0.49
CA PHE A 38 9.62 21.94 -1.06
C PHE A 38 8.57 20.81 -1.16
N TYR A 39 7.90 20.48 -0.05
CA TYR A 39 6.92 19.39 -0.01
C TYR A 39 5.62 19.68 -0.76
N LYS A 40 5.36 20.94 -1.11
CA LYS A 40 4.30 21.29 -2.06
C LYS A 40 4.54 20.71 -3.45
N TYR A 41 5.80 20.57 -3.86
CA TYR A 41 6.18 20.07 -5.19
C TYR A 41 6.70 18.63 -5.15
N ILE A 42 7.41 18.24 -4.09
CA ILE A 42 8.03 16.93 -3.93
C ILE A 42 7.39 16.22 -2.73
N PRO A 43 6.47 15.27 -2.94
CA PRO A 43 5.77 14.61 -1.84
C PRO A 43 6.71 13.87 -0.89
N GLY A 44 6.41 13.87 0.42
CA GLY A 44 7.20 13.15 1.43
C GLY A 44 7.37 11.67 1.11
N LEU A 45 6.29 11.03 0.63
CA LEU A 45 6.33 9.63 0.23
C LEU A 45 7.40 9.37 -0.85
N LEU A 46 7.52 10.23 -1.86
CA LEU A 46 8.55 10.10 -2.90
C LEU A 46 9.96 10.15 -2.29
N MET A 47 10.18 11.04 -1.32
CA MET A 47 11.46 11.15 -0.62
C MET A 47 11.80 9.90 0.21
N CYS A 48 10.79 9.25 0.81
CA CYS A 48 10.98 7.98 1.52
C CYS A 48 11.49 6.85 0.62
N TYR A 49 11.26 6.91 -0.69
CA TYR A 49 11.85 5.97 -1.67
C TYR A 49 13.16 6.48 -2.25
N LEU A 50 13.23 7.78 -2.56
CA LEU A 50 14.39 8.39 -3.22
C LEU A 50 15.65 8.34 -2.36
N ILE A 51 15.56 8.64 -1.06
CA ILE A 51 16.75 8.69 -0.19
C ILE A 51 17.38 7.29 -0.05
N PRO A 52 16.65 6.22 0.29
CA PRO A 52 17.21 4.87 0.29
C PRO A 52 17.74 4.42 -1.08
N ALA A 53 17.07 4.82 -2.17
CA ALA A 53 17.55 4.52 -3.52
C ALA A 53 18.90 5.18 -3.79
N ILE A 54 19.09 6.45 -3.39
CA ILE A 54 20.39 7.13 -3.48
C ILE A 54 21.44 6.38 -2.66
N PHE A 55 21.13 5.96 -1.43
CA PHE A 55 22.07 5.19 -0.60
C PHE A 55 22.49 3.88 -1.29
N ASN A 56 21.55 3.19 -1.94
CA ASN A 56 21.85 1.98 -2.70
C ASN A 56 22.71 2.30 -3.95
N SER A 57 22.33 3.31 -4.74
CA SER A 57 23.03 3.69 -5.98
C SER A 57 24.47 4.16 -5.77
N ILE A 58 24.77 4.82 -4.65
CA ILE A 58 26.15 5.23 -4.31
C ILE A 58 26.95 4.10 -3.63
N GLY A 59 26.35 2.92 -3.44
CA GLY A 59 26.98 1.78 -2.78
C GLY A 59 27.14 1.92 -1.26
N LEU A 60 26.37 2.81 -0.62
CA LEU A 60 26.39 2.98 0.85
C LEU A 60 25.75 1.79 1.55
N ILE A 61 24.61 1.32 1.04
CA ILE A 61 23.88 0.13 1.49
C ILE A 61 23.57 -0.75 0.27
N SER A 62 23.15 -2.01 0.49
CA SER A 62 22.64 -2.89 -0.57
C SER A 62 21.38 -3.60 -0.10
N ALA A 63 20.37 -3.62 -0.97
CA ALA A 63 19.14 -4.38 -0.76
C ALA A 63 19.38 -5.90 -0.79
N ASP A 64 20.37 -6.36 -1.56
CA ASP A 64 20.67 -7.80 -1.71
C ASP A 64 21.42 -8.38 -0.52
N THR A 65 22.25 -7.56 0.12
CA THR A 65 23.05 -7.99 1.28
C THR A 65 22.29 -7.85 2.60
N SER A 66 21.43 -6.82 2.72
CA SER A 66 20.75 -6.52 3.98
C SER A 66 19.44 -7.30 4.15
N LYS A 67 19.21 -7.82 5.36
CA LYS A 67 17.94 -8.44 5.75
C LYS A 67 16.89 -7.43 6.21
N THR A 68 17.19 -6.14 6.16
CA THR A 68 16.26 -5.08 6.61
C THR A 68 14.96 -5.10 5.80
N TYR A 69 15.04 -5.38 4.49
CA TYR A 69 13.86 -5.52 3.64
C TYR A 69 12.97 -6.68 4.09
N PHE A 70 13.56 -7.82 4.46
CA PHE A 70 12.81 -8.97 4.97
C PHE A 70 12.04 -8.62 6.25
N ILE A 71 12.66 -7.87 7.16
CA ILE A 71 11.96 -7.39 8.37
C ILE A 71 10.78 -6.48 7.99
N ALA A 72 11.01 -5.55 7.07
CA ALA A 72 9.97 -4.63 6.61
C ALA A 72 8.79 -5.37 5.95
N SER A 73 9.05 -6.26 4.99
CA SER A 73 7.99 -6.94 4.23
C SER A 73 7.30 -8.06 5.02
N ARG A 74 8.01 -8.75 5.93
CA ARG A 74 7.46 -9.92 6.65
C ARG A 74 6.94 -9.63 8.05
N TYR A 75 7.34 -8.51 8.65
CA TYR A 75 6.90 -8.15 10.00
C TYR A 75 6.11 -6.85 9.99
N LEU A 76 6.70 -5.78 9.44
CA LEU A 76 6.11 -4.44 9.54
C LEU A 76 4.94 -4.25 8.57
N LEU A 77 5.02 -4.78 7.34
CA LEU A 77 3.95 -4.70 6.37
C LEU A 77 2.66 -5.41 6.84
N PRO A 78 2.68 -6.70 7.24
CA PRO A 78 1.46 -7.35 7.75
C PRO A 78 0.97 -6.71 9.05
N ALA A 79 1.87 -6.24 9.93
CA ALA A 79 1.48 -5.46 11.12
C ALA A 79 0.71 -4.18 10.71
N SER A 80 1.23 -3.43 9.73
CA SER A 80 0.57 -2.21 9.24
C SER A 80 -0.80 -2.49 8.66
N LEU A 81 -1.00 -3.62 7.96
CA LEU A 81 -2.30 -4.01 7.42
C LEU A 81 -3.30 -4.34 8.53
N VAL A 82 -2.87 -5.03 9.59
CA VAL A 82 -3.71 -5.31 10.77
C VAL A 82 -4.19 -4.00 11.39
N LEU A 83 -3.28 -3.04 11.59
CA LEU A 83 -3.62 -1.73 12.15
C LEU A 83 -4.53 -0.94 11.20
N LEU A 84 -4.20 -0.82 9.92
CA LEU A 84 -5.05 -0.13 8.96
C LEU A 84 -6.47 -0.72 8.90
N THR A 85 -6.63 -2.02 9.11
CA THR A 85 -7.93 -2.70 9.05
C THR A 85 -8.69 -2.70 10.38
N ILE A 86 -8.02 -2.63 11.53
CA ILE A 86 -8.69 -2.54 12.84
C ILE A 86 -9.46 -1.23 12.98
N SER A 87 -8.95 -0.14 12.39
CA SER A 87 -9.61 1.16 12.29
C SER A 87 -10.88 1.19 11.45
N ILE A 88 -11.10 0.21 10.56
CA ILE A 88 -12.20 0.28 9.59
C ILE A 88 -13.53 0.03 10.30
N ASP A 89 -14.44 1.02 10.28
CA ASP A 89 -15.83 0.82 10.70
C ASP A 89 -16.63 0.13 9.58
N LEU A 90 -16.49 -1.20 9.48
CA LEU A 90 -17.22 -2.00 8.49
C LEU A 90 -18.74 -1.82 8.61
N LYS A 91 -19.28 -1.61 9.82
CA LYS A 91 -20.72 -1.35 10.00
C LYS A 91 -21.12 -0.03 9.37
N ALA A 92 -20.29 1.02 9.46
CA ALA A 92 -20.54 2.28 8.77
C ALA A 92 -20.40 2.12 7.24
N VAL A 93 -19.41 1.37 6.77
CA VAL A 93 -19.23 1.08 5.34
C VAL A 93 -20.47 0.37 4.77
N PHE A 94 -20.99 -0.67 5.43
CA PHE A 94 -22.22 -1.34 4.99
C PHE A 94 -23.46 -0.42 5.06
N LYS A 95 -23.50 0.51 6.03
CA LYS A 95 -24.58 1.50 6.15
C LYS A 95 -24.59 2.55 5.05
N LEU A 96 -23.49 2.75 4.32
CA LEU A 96 -23.49 3.55 3.09
C LEU A 96 -24.40 2.94 1.99
N GLY A 97 -24.81 1.68 2.16
CA GLY A 97 -25.71 0.99 1.27
C GLY A 97 -25.05 0.57 -0.04
N TRP A 98 -25.88 0.06 -0.95
CA TRP A 98 -25.42 -0.51 -2.22
C TRP A 98 -24.73 0.50 -3.13
N LYS A 99 -25.05 1.80 -3.04
CA LYS A 99 -24.49 2.85 -3.91
C LYS A 99 -22.97 3.01 -3.71
N ALA A 100 -22.50 3.03 -2.47
CA ALA A 100 -21.06 3.17 -2.19
C ALA A 100 -20.28 1.91 -2.55
N LEU A 101 -20.85 0.73 -2.27
CA LEU A 101 -20.27 -0.54 -2.71
C LEU A 101 -20.18 -0.62 -4.24
N ALA A 102 -21.26 -0.24 -4.94
CA ALA A 102 -21.27 -0.18 -6.39
C ALA A 102 -20.20 0.77 -6.92
N MET A 103 -20.06 1.97 -6.36
CA MET A 103 -19.00 2.91 -6.75
C MET A 103 -17.60 2.32 -6.57
N PHE A 104 -17.34 1.66 -5.44
CA PHE A 104 -16.07 0.99 -5.19
C PHE A 104 -15.79 -0.13 -6.20
N PHE A 105 -16.76 -1.02 -6.44
CA PHE A 105 -16.61 -2.11 -7.41
C PHE A 105 -16.48 -1.59 -8.83
N THR A 106 -17.23 -0.56 -9.23
CA THR A 106 -17.09 0.08 -10.54
C THR A 106 -15.69 0.65 -10.74
N GLY A 107 -15.13 1.35 -9.72
CA GLY A 107 -13.75 1.83 -9.77
C GLY A 107 -12.73 0.70 -9.87
N THR A 108 -12.91 -0.35 -9.06
CA THR A 108 -12.05 -1.55 -9.05
C THR A 108 -12.04 -2.26 -10.40
N ILE A 109 -13.23 -2.51 -10.97
CA ILE A 109 -13.39 -3.12 -12.30
C ILE A 109 -12.76 -2.21 -13.36
N GLY A 110 -12.92 -0.89 -13.24
CA GLY A 110 -12.28 0.09 -14.10
C GLY A 110 -10.75 -0.04 -14.11
N ILE A 111 -10.12 -0.23 -12.95
CA ILE A 111 -8.67 -0.44 -12.84
C ILE A 111 -8.26 -1.81 -13.43
N ILE A 112 -8.99 -2.88 -13.09
CA ILE A 112 -8.71 -4.25 -13.56
C ILE A 112 -8.80 -4.35 -15.09
N ILE A 113 -9.74 -3.64 -15.71
CA ILE A 113 -9.91 -3.62 -17.17
C ILE A 113 -8.99 -2.58 -17.82
N GLY A 114 -8.83 -1.41 -17.20
CA GLY A 114 -8.06 -0.30 -17.72
C GLY A 114 -6.58 -0.62 -17.86
N GLY A 115 -5.98 -1.36 -16.92
CA GLY A 115 -4.58 -1.79 -17.00
C GLY A 115 -4.27 -2.61 -18.26
N PRO A 116 -4.93 -3.75 -18.51
CA PRO A 116 -4.78 -4.54 -19.73
C PRO A 116 -5.07 -3.75 -21.00
N ILE A 117 -6.11 -2.91 -21.02
CA ILE A 117 -6.40 -2.06 -22.19
C ILE A 117 -5.25 -1.08 -22.45
N ALA A 118 -4.69 -0.45 -21.41
CA ALA A 118 -3.56 0.44 -21.56
C ALA A 118 -2.33 -0.28 -22.13
N ILE A 119 -2.03 -1.50 -21.65
CA ILE A 119 -0.96 -2.34 -22.20
C ILE A 119 -1.22 -2.63 -23.69
N LEU A 120 -2.44 -3.05 -24.04
CA LEU A 120 -2.81 -3.37 -25.43
C LEU A 120 -2.74 -2.16 -26.36
N LEU A 121 -3.16 -0.98 -25.89
CA LEU A 121 -3.09 0.23 -26.68
C LEU A 121 -1.64 0.66 -26.91
N ILE A 122 -0.83 0.69 -25.86
CA ILE A 122 0.58 1.10 -25.99
C ILE A 122 1.40 0.06 -26.76
N SER A 123 1.09 -1.24 -26.64
CA SER A 123 1.79 -2.28 -27.39
C SER A 123 1.64 -2.16 -28.90
N THR A 124 0.60 -1.46 -29.40
CA THR A 124 0.48 -1.19 -30.84
C THR A 124 1.45 -0.13 -31.35
N PHE A 125 1.88 0.80 -30.49
CA PHE A 125 2.75 1.92 -30.87
C PHE A 125 4.20 1.73 -30.39
N SER A 126 4.39 1.13 -29.21
CA SER A 126 5.71 0.85 -28.62
C SER A 126 5.67 -0.47 -27.85
N PRO A 127 5.75 -1.61 -28.56
CA PRO A 127 5.80 -2.95 -27.95
C PRO A 127 6.93 -3.09 -26.94
N GLU A 128 8.08 -2.48 -27.20
CA GLU A 128 9.25 -2.50 -26.32
C GLU A 128 8.98 -1.83 -24.95
N THR A 129 8.11 -0.82 -24.89
CA THR A 129 7.80 -0.09 -23.64
C THR A 129 6.89 -0.87 -22.70
N VAL A 130 6.09 -1.81 -23.22
CA VAL A 130 5.16 -2.65 -22.42
C VAL A 130 5.56 -4.13 -22.42
N GLY A 131 6.77 -4.42 -22.86
CA GLY A 131 7.36 -5.75 -22.86
C GLY A 131 7.95 -6.17 -21.51
N GLY A 132 9.08 -6.85 -21.58
CA GLY A 132 9.76 -7.46 -20.43
C GLY A 132 9.41 -8.94 -20.25
N VAL A 133 10.32 -9.68 -19.62
CA VAL A 133 10.19 -11.12 -19.36
C VAL A 133 10.45 -11.37 -17.88
N GLY A 134 9.74 -12.35 -17.29
CA GLY A 134 9.94 -12.67 -15.89
C GLY A 134 9.55 -11.52 -14.97
N PHE A 135 10.44 -11.12 -14.07
CA PHE A 135 10.22 -10.09 -13.05
C PHE A 135 10.32 -8.65 -13.56
N ASP A 136 10.88 -8.44 -14.75
CA ASP A 136 10.93 -7.12 -15.41
C ASP A 136 9.67 -6.81 -16.22
N ALA A 137 8.75 -7.77 -16.34
CA ALA A 137 7.54 -7.61 -17.13
C ALA A 137 6.68 -6.45 -16.60
N VAL A 138 6.38 -5.49 -17.47
CA VAL A 138 5.72 -4.22 -17.10
C VAL A 138 4.36 -4.45 -16.44
N TRP A 139 3.62 -5.49 -16.84
CA TRP A 139 2.34 -5.83 -16.21
C TRP A 139 2.48 -6.15 -14.71
N ARG A 140 3.61 -6.69 -14.24
CA ARG A 140 3.87 -6.93 -12.81
C ARG A 140 4.02 -5.60 -12.08
N GLY A 141 4.73 -4.64 -12.66
CA GLY A 141 4.81 -3.28 -12.13
C GLY A 141 3.45 -2.59 -12.10
N LEU A 142 2.66 -2.70 -13.17
CA LEU A 142 1.29 -2.17 -13.24
C LEU A 142 0.35 -2.82 -12.21
N SER A 143 0.58 -4.08 -11.83
CA SER A 143 -0.16 -4.72 -10.74
C SER A 143 0.08 -4.05 -9.39
N THR A 144 1.29 -3.51 -9.17
CA THR A 144 1.58 -2.72 -7.97
C THR A 144 0.79 -1.41 -7.97
N LEU A 145 0.75 -0.69 -9.11
CA LEU A 145 -0.05 0.52 -9.27
C LEU A 145 -1.55 0.25 -9.01
N ALA A 146 -2.08 -0.85 -9.55
CA ALA A 146 -3.45 -1.25 -9.28
C ALA A 146 -3.69 -1.48 -7.77
N GLY A 147 -2.72 -2.10 -7.08
CA GLY A 147 -2.73 -2.22 -5.62
C GLY A 147 -2.81 -0.87 -4.91
N SER A 148 -2.01 0.11 -5.33
CA SER A 148 -2.03 1.47 -4.79
C SER A 148 -3.36 2.17 -5.02
N TRP A 149 -3.92 2.08 -6.22
CA TRP A 149 -5.15 2.81 -6.56
C TRP A 149 -6.41 2.19 -5.96
N ILE A 150 -6.39 0.87 -5.68
CA ILE A 150 -7.52 0.19 -5.03
C ILE A 150 -7.44 0.34 -3.49
N GLY A 151 -6.25 0.31 -2.88
CA GLY A 151 -6.14 0.37 -1.42
C GLY A 151 -4.81 0.84 -0.84
N GLY A 152 -4.10 1.71 -1.56
CA GLY A 152 -2.98 2.50 -1.07
C GLY A 152 -1.62 1.81 -1.03
N GLY A 153 -0.62 2.51 -0.49
CA GLY A 153 0.78 2.08 -0.52
C GLY A 153 1.07 0.73 0.17
N ALA A 154 0.31 0.36 1.20
CA ALA A 154 0.45 -0.95 1.83
C ALA A 154 0.03 -2.08 0.86
N ASN A 155 -1.05 -1.88 0.10
CA ASN A 155 -1.46 -2.81 -0.93
C ASN A 155 -0.50 -2.80 -2.13
N GLN A 156 0.05 -1.64 -2.50
CA GLN A 156 1.10 -1.55 -3.51
C GLN A 156 2.32 -2.41 -3.15
N ALA A 157 2.79 -2.34 -1.90
CA ALA A 157 3.90 -3.14 -1.40
C ALA A 157 3.55 -4.64 -1.32
N ALA A 158 2.32 -4.99 -0.94
CA ALA A 158 1.88 -6.38 -0.97
C ALA A 158 1.86 -6.95 -2.40
N MET A 159 1.42 -6.16 -3.38
CA MET A 159 1.43 -6.57 -4.78
C MET A 159 2.86 -6.73 -5.32
N LEU A 160 3.80 -5.86 -4.93
CA LEU A 160 5.22 -6.01 -5.25
C LEU A 160 5.76 -7.37 -4.79
N GLU A 161 5.44 -7.78 -3.57
CA GLU A 161 5.89 -9.05 -3.00
C GLU A 161 5.22 -10.29 -3.63
N ILE A 162 3.93 -10.22 -3.96
CA ILE A 162 3.20 -11.32 -4.61
C ILE A 162 3.67 -11.52 -6.04
N TYR A 163 3.79 -10.43 -6.79
CA TYR A 163 4.14 -10.47 -8.21
C TYR A 163 5.63 -10.33 -8.47
N GLN A 164 6.45 -10.11 -7.44
CA GLN A 164 7.91 -10.08 -7.49
C GLN A 164 8.44 -9.18 -8.62
N TYR A 165 7.85 -8.00 -8.78
CA TYR A 165 8.37 -7.04 -9.75
C TYR A 165 9.78 -6.60 -9.36
N ASN A 166 10.65 -6.36 -10.34
CA ASN A 166 12.02 -5.95 -10.09
C ASN A 166 12.05 -4.67 -9.22
N GLN A 167 12.70 -4.77 -8.05
CA GLN A 167 12.79 -3.68 -7.08
C GLN A 167 13.55 -2.47 -7.61
N GLU A 168 14.51 -2.66 -8.52
CA GLU A 168 15.23 -1.56 -9.17
C GLU A 168 14.30 -0.71 -10.04
N LEU A 169 13.30 -1.36 -10.68
CA LEU A 169 12.31 -0.70 -11.52
C LEU A 169 11.10 -0.19 -10.72
N TYR A 170 10.90 -0.70 -9.49
CA TYR A 170 9.76 -0.36 -8.64
C TYR A 170 9.70 1.13 -8.28
N GLY A 171 10.85 1.79 -8.11
CA GLY A 171 10.90 3.25 -7.89
C GLY A 171 10.23 4.04 -9.01
N GLY A 172 10.32 3.56 -10.26
CA GLY A 172 9.61 4.14 -11.40
C GLY A 172 8.09 4.00 -11.28
N MET A 173 7.60 2.86 -10.80
CA MET A 173 6.16 2.65 -10.55
C MET A 173 5.66 3.58 -9.44
N VAL A 174 6.41 3.74 -8.34
CA VAL A 174 6.06 4.69 -7.29
C VAL A 174 6.02 6.13 -7.81
N LEU A 175 6.99 6.52 -8.65
CA LEU A 175 6.99 7.84 -9.27
C LEU A 175 5.75 8.06 -10.14
N VAL A 176 5.40 7.07 -10.97
CA VAL A 176 4.18 7.11 -11.79
C VAL A 176 2.95 7.28 -10.89
N ASP A 177 2.83 6.49 -9.82
CA ASP A 177 1.72 6.58 -8.88
C ASP A 177 1.56 8.00 -8.33
N ILE A 178 2.64 8.55 -7.77
CA ILE A 178 2.63 9.86 -7.12
C ILE A 178 2.37 10.99 -8.14
N VAL A 179 3.04 10.97 -9.29
CA VAL A 179 2.91 12.04 -10.29
C VAL A 179 1.53 12.02 -10.94
N VAL A 180 1.07 10.85 -11.39
CA VAL A 180 -0.24 10.71 -12.04
C VAL A 180 -1.36 11.03 -11.05
N ALA A 181 -1.28 10.53 -9.82
CA ALA A 181 -2.28 10.82 -8.79
C ALA A 181 -2.35 12.31 -8.47
N ASN A 182 -1.22 13.01 -8.39
CA ASN A 182 -1.20 14.46 -8.11
C ASN A 182 -1.73 15.29 -9.27
N ILE A 183 -1.38 14.95 -10.53
CA ILE A 183 -1.94 15.63 -11.70
C ILE A 183 -3.46 15.44 -11.74
N TRP A 184 -3.92 14.21 -11.51
CA TRP A 184 -5.35 13.92 -11.47
C TRP A 184 -6.05 14.64 -10.32
N MET A 185 -5.44 14.66 -9.13
CA MET A 185 -5.96 15.39 -7.98
C MET A 185 -6.07 16.90 -8.26
N ALA A 186 -5.10 17.50 -8.95
CA ALA A 186 -5.20 18.90 -9.38
C ALA A 186 -6.41 19.14 -10.28
N ILE A 187 -6.67 18.24 -11.25
CA ILE A 187 -7.85 18.30 -12.12
C ILE A 187 -9.14 18.19 -11.29
N LEU A 188 -9.21 17.25 -10.34
CA LEU A 188 -10.37 17.10 -9.47
C LEU A 188 -10.61 18.32 -8.58
N LEU A 189 -9.54 18.94 -8.04
CA LEU A 189 -9.62 20.15 -7.22
C LEU A 189 -10.13 21.36 -8.01
N LEU A 190 -9.83 21.46 -9.31
CA LEU A 190 -10.46 22.48 -10.16
C LEU A 190 -11.99 22.29 -10.26
N GLY A 191 -12.45 21.04 -10.17
CA GLY A 191 -13.88 20.68 -10.20
C GLY A 191 -14.61 20.85 -8.86
N ILE A 192 -13.89 20.84 -7.72
CA ILE A 192 -14.51 20.75 -6.39
C ILE A 192 -15.41 21.95 -6.08
N GLY A 193 -15.01 23.16 -6.49
CA GLY A 193 -15.81 24.38 -6.30
C GLY A 193 -17.11 24.41 -7.11
N LYS A 194 -17.31 23.44 -8.02
CA LYS A 194 -18.50 23.28 -8.84
C LYS A 194 -19.29 22.01 -8.51
N LYS A 195 -19.00 21.34 -7.38
CA LYS A 195 -19.68 20.09 -6.93
C LYS A 195 -21.20 20.14 -7.13
N ALA A 196 -21.88 21.16 -6.58
CA ALA A 196 -23.34 21.27 -6.69
C ALA A 196 -23.87 21.38 -8.14
N LYS A 197 -23.12 22.02 -9.05
CA LYS A 197 -23.51 22.10 -10.47
C LYS A 197 -23.32 20.76 -11.17
N ILE A 198 -22.22 20.07 -10.88
CA ILE A 198 -21.91 18.74 -11.42
C ILE A 198 -22.95 17.72 -10.91
N ASP A 199 -23.26 17.74 -9.61
CA ASP A 199 -24.27 16.88 -9.00
C ASP A 199 -25.64 17.09 -9.62
N LYS A 200 -26.05 18.36 -9.83
CA LYS A 200 -27.31 18.68 -10.51
C LYS A 200 -27.33 18.20 -11.96
N TRP A 201 -26.21 18.31 -12.68
CA TRP A 201 -26.08 17.86 -14.06
C TRP A 201 -26.16 16.33 -14.18
N LEU A 202 -25.46 15.61 -13.29
CA LEU A 202 -25.47 14.15 -13.24
C LEU A 202 -26.69 13.56 -12.50
N LYS A 203 -27.54 14.41 -11.91
CA LYS A 203 -28.64 14.03 -11.01
C LYS A 203 -28.16 13.14 -9.86
N ALA A 204 -26.95 13.41 -9.35
CA ALA A 204 -26.34 12.66 -8.27
C ALA A 204 -26.94 13.05 -6.91
N ASP A 205 -27.21 12.05 -6.08
CA ASP A 205 -27.64 12.22 -4.68
C ASP A 205 -26.48 11.86 -3.75
N ASN A 206 -25.89 12.89 -3.15
CA ASN A 206 -24.71 12.79 -2.28
C ASN A 206 -25.06 12.82 -0.78
N SER A 207 -26.35 12.83 -0.42
CA SER A 207 -26.81 12.99 0.97
C SER A 207 -26.19 11.96 1.94
N ALA A 208 -26.09 10.70 1.52
CA ALA A 208 -25.48 9.63 2.32
C ALA A 208 -23.97 9.82 2.53
N ILE A 209 -23.26 10.36 1.53
CA ILE A 209 -21.82 10.62 1.60
C ILE A 209 -21.56 11.80 2.53
N ASP A 210 -22.32 12.88 2.38
CA ASP A 210 -22.18 14.07 3.22
C ASP A 210 -22.50 13.75 4.70
N ALA A 211 -23.53 12.93 4.95
CA ALA A 211 -23.87 12.45 6.29
C ALA A 211 -22.77 11.55 6.89
N LEU A 212 -22.15 10.68 6.09
CA LEU A 212 -21.01 9.90 6.56
C LEU A 212 -19.83 10.82 6.89
N GLN A 213 -19.50 11.77 6.01
CA GLN A 213 -18.38 12.68 6.20
C GLN A 213 -18.52 13.45 7.52
N GLN A 214 -19.70 14.03 7.79
CA GLN A 214 -19.98 14.68 9.08
C GLN A 214 -19.84 13.73 10.27
N LYS A 215 -20.36 12.51 10.15
CA LYS A 215 -20.29 11.51 11.23
C LYS A 215 -18.84 11.11 11.53
N VAL A 216 -18.03 10.88 10.50
CA VAL A 216 -16.61 10.54 10.64
C VAL A 216 -15.87 11.70 11.31
N GLN A 217 -16.07 12.93 10.82
CA GLN A 217 -15.43 14.11 11.40
C GLN A 217 -15.79 14.30 12.89
N THR A 218 -17.07 14.17 13.24
CA THR A 218 -17.54 14.26 14.63
C THR A 218 -16.97 13.14 15.51
N PHE A 219 -16.86 11.92 14.97
CA PHE A 219 -16.30 10.77 15.69
C PHE A 219 -14.80 10.94 15.94
N THR A 220 -14.04 11.38 14.94
CA THR A 220 -12.61 11.69 15.04
C THR A 220 -12.36 12.78 16.08
N GLU A 221 -13.11 13.88 16.03
CA GLU A 221 -12.99 14.97 17.01
C GLU A 221 -13.32 14.51 18.44
N LYS A 222 -14.28 13.58 18.60
CA LYS A 222 -14.69 13.07 19.92
C LYS A 222 -13.70 12.08 20.53
N ILE A 223 -12.94 11.36 19.72
CA ILE A 223 -12.05 10.27 20.17
C ILE A 223 -10.58 10.67 20.15
N ALA A 224 -10.25 11.80 19.51
CA ALA A 224 -8.91 12.39 19.53
C ALA A 224 -8.41 12.56 20.97
N ARG A 225 -7.58 11.62 21.40
CA ARG A 225 -6.86 11.64 22.67
C ARG A 225 -5.41 11.25 22.41
N ASN A 226 -4.51 11.74 23.24
CA ASN A 226 -3.12 11.31 23.17
C ASN A 226 -3.03 9.86 23.66
N PRO A 227 -2.45 8.92 22.87
CA PRO A 227 -2.30 7.54 23.28
C PRO A 227 -1.35 7.44 24.47
N THR A 228 -1.71 6.61 25.45
CA THR A 228 -0.84 6.28 26.58
C THR A 228 0.19 5.23 26.17
N LEU A 229 1.24 5.03 26.98
CA LEU A 229 2.19 3.91 26.77
C LEU A 229 1.45 2.57 26.71
N THR A 230 0.44 2.37 27.56
CA THR A 230 -0.38 1.16 27.56
C THR A 230 -1.14 1.00 26.24
N ASP A 231 -1.73 2.08 25.71
CA ASP A 231 -2.41 2.04 24.41
C ASP A 231 -1.42 1.62 23.30
N LEU A 232 -0.22 2.22 23.27
CA LEU A 232 0.83 1.87 22.31
C LEU A 232 1.28 0.41 22.43
N MET A 233 1.48 -0.09 23.65
CA MET A 233 1.86 -1.49 23.88
C MET A 233 0.77 -2.45 23.40
N LEU A 234 -0.50 -2.11 23.60
CA LEU A 234 -1.62 -2.93 23.12
C LEU A 234 -1.76 -2.91 21.60
N ILE A 235 -1.55 -1.76 20.95
CA ILE A 235 -1.48 -1.65 19.48
C ILE A 235 -0.39 -2.59 18.94
N LEU A 236 0.81 -2.55 19.53
CA LEU A 236 1.90 -3.45 19.15
C LEU A 236 1.56 -4.93 19.42
N THR A 237 0.90 -5.23 20.54
CA THR A 237 0.42 -6.59 20.82
C THR A 237 -0.55 -7.07 19.74
N PHE A 238 -1.60 -6.30 19.41
CA PHE A 238 -2.55 -6.70 18.38
C PHE A 238 -1.87 -6.90 17.03
N ALA A 239 -1.01 -5.97 16.63
CA ALA A 239 -0.28 -6.04 15.38
C ALA A 239 0.61 -7.30 15.31
N PHE A 240 1.53 -7.48 16.28
CA PHE A 240 2.54 -8.53 16.18
C PHE A 240 2.03 -9.93 16.57
N VAL A 241 1.01 -10.04 17.41
CA VAL A 241 0.33 -11.33 17.64
C VAL A 241 -0.40 -11.76 16.37
N ALA A 242 -1.10 -10.84 15.70
CA ALA A 242 -1.74 -11.14 14.43
C ALA A 242 -0.72 -11.54 13.35
N VAL A 243 0.43 -10.87 13.28
CA VAL A 243 1.55 -11.26 12.40
C VAL A 243 2.04 -12.67 12.71
N GLY A 244 2.24 -13.02 13.99
CA GLY A 244 2.67 -14.36 14.38
C GLY A 244 1.68 -15.46 13.96
N ILE A 245 0.38 -15.23 14.18
CA ILE A 245 -0.68 -16.14 13.73
C ILE A 245 -0.70 -16.24 12.21
N ALA A 246 -0.54 -15.11 11.51
CA ALA A 246 -0.54 -15.07 10.06
C ALA A 246 0.66 -15.81 9.45
N HIS A 247 1.86 -15.72 10.04
CA HIS A 247 3.01 -16.53 9.62
C HIS A 247 2.71 -18.02 9.75
N LEU A 248 2.28 -18.46 10.94
CA LEU A 248 1.95 -19.86 11.21
C LEU A 248 0.90 -20.41 10.23
N GLY A 249 -0.19 -19.67 10.05
CA GLY A 249 -1.26 -20.07 9.14
C GLY A 249 -0.81 -20.05 7.67
N SER A 250 0.04 -19.10 7.30
CA SER A 250 0.52 -18.97 5.92
C SER A 250 1.38 -20.14 5.49
N GLU A 251 2.28 -20.62 6.35
CA GLU A 251 3.12 -21.79 6.06
C GLU A 251 2.26 -23.04 5.95
N PHE A 252 1.32 -23.25 6.88
CA PHE A 252 0.43 -24.40 6.88
C PHE A 252 -0.43 -24.46 5.61
N ILE A 253 -1.13 -23.36 5.27
CA ILE A 253 -2.03 -23.31 4.12
C ILE A 253 -1.22 -23.41 2.82
N SER A 254 -0.12 -22.67 2.70
CA SER A 254 0.73 -22.70 1.51
C SER A 254 1.25 -24.10 1.24
N ASN A 255 1.85 -24.75 2.24
CA ASN A 255 2.37 -26.11 2.10
C ASN A 255 1.27 -27.10 1.73
N TYR A 256 0.13 -27.05 2.45
CA TYR A 256 -1.01 -27.91 2.16
C TYR A 256 -1.50 -27.75 0.72
N LEU A 257 -1.64 -26.52 0.23
CA LEU A 257 -2.13 -26.27 -1.13
C LEU A 257 -1.12 -26.73 -2.18
N THR A 258 0.17 -26.44 -2.00
CA THR A 258 1.21 -26.85 -2.94
C THR A 258 1.43 -28.37 -2.99
N THR A 259 1.22 -29.09 -1.88
CA THR A 259 1.39 -30.55 -1.85
C THR A 259 0.17 -31.28 -2.43
N ASN A 260 -1.04 -30.76 -2.22
CA ASN A 260 -2.26 -31.48 -2.56
C ASN A 260 -2.89 -31.06 -3.90
N PHE A 261 -2.58 -29.87 -4.42
CA PHE A 261 -3.20 -29.35 -5.65
C PHE A 261 -2.15 -29.01 -6.71
N GLU A 262 -2.11 -29.81 -7.78
CA GLU A 262 -1.21 -29.58 -8.92
C GLU A 262 -1.45 -28.21 -9.60
N ALA A 263 -2.71 -27.76 -9.61
CA ALA A 263 -3.06 -26.44 -10.12
C ALA A 263 -2.42 -25.29 -9.32
N VAL A 264 -2.02 -25.51 -8.06
CA VAL A 264 -1.34 -24.51 -7.24
C VAL A 264 0.18 -24.69 -7.30
N SER A 265 0.68 -25.93 -7.37
CA SER A 265 2.12 -26.18 -7.45
C SER A 265 2.73 -25.84 -8.81
N ASN A 266 1.94 -25.88 -9.89
CA ASN A 266 2.42 -25.55 -11.23
C ASN A 266 2.62 -24.03 -11.39
N PRO A 267 3.87 -23.54 -11.59
CA PRO A 267 4.15 -22.10 -11.71
C PRO A 267 3.51 -21.42 -12.92
N LYS A 268 3.07 -22.18 -13.93
CA LYS A 268 2.39 -21.67 -15.12
C LYS A 268 0.87 -21.54 -14.93
N SER A 269 0.34 -22.08 -13.84
CA SER A 269 -1.08 -21.98 -13.52
C SER A 269 -1.44 -20.58 -13.03
N ALA A 270 -2.64 -20.12 -13.36
CA ALA A 270 -3.20 -18.89 -12.80
C ALA A 270 -3.42 -18.99 -11.28
N LEU A 271 -3.50 -20.21 -10.73
CA LEU A 271 -3.67 -20.46 -9.30
C LEU A 271 -2.34 -20.61 -8.55
N SER A 272 -1.19 -20.49 -9.23
CA SER A 272 0.14 -20.58 -8.60
C SER A 272 0.36 -19.57 -7.47
N SER A 273 -0.26 -18.39 -7.56
CA SER A 273 -0.20 -17.38 -6.50
C SER A 273 -0.77 -17.84 -5.16
N PHE A 274 -1.71 -18.81 -5.14
CA PHE A 274 -2.22 -19.41 -3.92
C PHE A 274 -1.21 -20.34 -3.24
N GLY A 275 -0.11 -20.70 -3.91
CA GLY A 275 1.01 -21.43 -3.34
C GLY A 275 2.02 -20.52 -2.65
N SER A 276 1.79 -19.20 -2.61
CA SER A 276 2.67 -18.26 -1.94
C SER A 276 2.33 -18.13 -0.46
N SER A 277 3.28 -18.46 0.41
CA SER A 277 3.17 -18.17 1.85
C SER A 277 2.98 -16.66 2.09
N PHE A 278 3.58 -15.79 1.27
CA PHE A 278 3.35 -14.35 1.43
C PHE A 278 1.89 -13.95 1.15
N PHE A 279 1.27 -14.52 0.11
CA PHE A 279 -0.14 -14.25 -0.19
C PHE A 279 -1.04 -14.57 1.01
N TRP A 280 -0.81 -15.72 1.65
CA TRP A 280 -1.56 -16.13 2.83
C TRP A 280 -1.20 -15.31 4.07
N LEU A 281 0.06 -14.90 4.25
CA LEU A 281 0.47 -14.01 5.33
C LEU A 281 -0.35 -12.71 5.30
N ILE A 282 -0.43 -12.07 4.14
CA ILE A 282 -1.19 -10.83 3.95
C ILE A 282 -2.70 -11.05 4.11
N THR A 283 -3.21 -12.14 3.54
CA THR A 283 -4.64 -12.49 3.62
C THR A 283 -5.07 -12.73 5.07
N ILE A 284 -4.32 -13.54 5.83
CA ILE A 284 -4.64 -13.86 7.21
C ILE A 284 -4.48 -12.63 8.10
N ALA A 285 -3.41 -11.84 7.93
CA ALA A 285 -3.21 -10.59 8.67
C ALA A 285 -4.40 -9.63 8.48
N THR A 286 -4.84 -9.45 7.23
CA THR A 286 -6.00 -8.63 6.88
C THR A 286 -7.30 -9.18 7.50
N LEU A 287 -7.52 -10.50 7.43
CA LEU A 287 -8.69 -11.14 8.05
C LEU A 287 -8.71 -10.96 9.57
N ILE A 288 -7.57 -11.11 10.24
CA ILE A 288 -7.47 -10.89 11.68
C ILE A 288 -7.79 -9.44 12.03
N GLY A 289 -7.21 -8.47 11.31
CA GLY A 289 -7.51 -7.05 11.55
C GLY A 289 -8.98 -6.70 11.32
N ILE A 290 -9.61 -7.27 10.29
CA ILE A 290 -11.07 -7.18 10.07
C ILE A 290 -11.85 -7.78 11.25
N LEU A 291 -11.47 -8.96 11.74
CA LEU A 291 -12.15 -9.56 12.89
C LEU A 291 -11.98 -8.71 14.15
N LEU A 292 -10.79 -8.14 14.37
CA LEU A 292 -10.51 -7.26 15.49
C LEU A 292 -11.29 -5.94 15.41
N SER A 293 -11.62 -5.43 14.21
CA SER A 293 -12.42 -4.20 14.03
C SER A 293 -13.86 -4.34 14.55
N PHE A 294 -14.37 -5.57 14.70
CA PHE A 294 -15.65 -5.83 15.34
C PHE A 294 -15.59 -5.83 16.88
N THR A 295 -14.38 -5.76 17.46
CA THR A 295 -14.16 -5.79 18.91
C THR A 295 -13.86 -4.41 19.49
N LYS A 296 -13.56 -4.33 20.79
CA LYS A 296 -13.11 -3.08 21.44
C LYS A 296 -11.66 -2.70 21.08
N ALA A 297 -10.93 -3.58 20.39
CA ALA A 297 -9.54 -3.35 20.03
C ALA A 297 -9.37 -2.12 19.12
N LYS A 298 -10.37 -1.79 18.30
CA LYS A 298 -10.38 -0.56 17.48
C LYS A 298 -10.38 0.76 18.24
N ASN A 299 -10.61 0.75 19.56
CA ASN A 299 -10.61 1.98 20.37
C ASN A 299 -9.20 2.36 20.86
N TYR A 300 -8.20 1.53 20.54
CA TYR A 300 -6.80 1.79 20.87
C TYR A 300 -6.08 2.54 19.74
N GLU A 301 -6.62 2.53 18.53
CA GLU A 301 -6.19 3.35 17.39
C GLU A 301 -7.10 4.57 17.24
#